data_AF-A0A7R9D044-F1
#
_entry.id   AF-A0A7R9D044-F1
#
_cell.length_a   1.000
_cell.length_b   1.000
_cell.length_c   1.000
_cell.angle_alpha   90.00
_cell.angle_beta   90.00
_cell.angle_gamma   90.00
#
_symmetry.space_group_name_H-M   'P 1'
#
loop_
_entity.id
_entity.type
_entity.pdbx_description
1 polymer ?
#
loop_
_entity_poly.entity_id
_entity_poly.type
_entity_poly.pdbx_seq_one_letter_code
_entity_poly.pdbx_strand_id
1 'polypeptide(L)'
;MKEAIIADEGFDGTYHTNVVVKHNGSCLYVPPGIFKSTCKIDITWFPFDDQHCDMKFGSWTYDGNQVFSALQLTSVSHPVHAFK
;
A
#
# COMPACT_ATOMS: atom_id res chain seq x y z
N MET A 1 4.52 16.41 10.76
CA MET A 1 3.24 15.80 11.19
C MET A 1 2.22 15.76 10.04
N LYS A 2 2.66 15.44 8.83
CA LYS A 2 1.82 15.32 7.63
C LYS A 2 1.72 13.84 7.30
N GLU A 3 0.49 13.33 7.22
CA GLU A 3 0.09 12.06 6.61
C GLU A 3 1.03 10.87 6.89
N ALA A 4 0.87 10.23 8.05
CA ALA A 4 1.51 8.95 8.31
C ALA A 4 0.73 7.85 7.59
N ILE A 5 1.20 7.43 6.41
CA ILE A 5 0.78 6.16 5.79
C ILE A 5 1.50 5.06 6.56
N ILE A 6 0.90 4.60 7.65
CA ILE A 6 1.44 3.49 8.44
C ILE A 6 0.78 2.22 7.91
N ALA A 7 1.59 1.26 7.44
CA ALA A 7 1.11 -0.09 7.22
C ALA A 7 0.54 -0.61 8.55
N ASP A 8 -0.59 -1.33 8.51
CA ASP A 8 -1.26 -1.84 9.71
C ASP A 8 -0.22 -2.46 10.68
N GLU A 9 -0.30 -2.15 11.97
CA GLU A 9 0.69 -2.62 12.97
C GLU A 9 0.84 -4.16 12.98
N GLY A 10 -0.15 -4.88 12.43
CA GLY A 10 -0.09 -6.32 12.22
C GLY A 10 0.71 -6.79 11.00
N PHE A 11 1.15 -5.93 10.08
CA PHE A 11 1.73 -6.32 8.79
C PHE A 11 2.98 -7.21 8.93
N ASP A 12 3.90 -6.87 9.84
CA ASP A 12 5.13 -7.63 10.08
C ASP A 12 4.88 -8.95 10.86
N GLY A 13 3.80 -9.00 11.64
CA GLY A 13 3.57 -10.07 12.62
C GLY A 13 2.56 -11.15 12.22
N THR A 14 1.69 -10.91 11.23
CA THR A 14 0.55 -11.83 10.98
C THR A 14 0.77 -12.87 9.88
N TYR A 15 1.67 -12.64 8.92
CA TYR A 15 1.73 -13.47 7.71
C TYR A 15 3.15 -13.80 7.22
N HIS A 16 3.87 -14.63 7.96
CA HIS A 16 5.12 -15.22 7.46
C HIS A 16 4.83 -16.12 6.25
N THR A 17 5.51 -15.85 5.13
CA THR A 17 5.43 -16.68 3.92
C THR A 17 6.82 -17.03 3.39
N ASN A 18 6.90 -18.08 2.59
CA ASN A 18 8.15 -18.54 2.00
C ASN A 18 8.56 -17.64 0.83
N VAL A 19 9.87 -17.55 0.59
CA VAL A 19 10.46 -16.90 -0.60
C VAL A 19 10.73 -17.95 -1.67
N VAL A 20 10.35 -17.67 -2.91
CA VAL A 20 10.68 -18.53 -4.05
C VAL A 20 12.02 -18.08 -4.63
N VAL A 21 13.03 -18.95 -4.56
CA VAL A 21 14.38 -18.68 -5.08
C VAL A 21 14.61 -19.45 -6.38
N LYS A 22 15.06 -18.75 -7.42
CA LYS A 22 15.40 -19.34 -8.73
C LYS A 22 16.90 -19.61 -8.82
N HIS A 23 17.29 -20.53 -9.71
CA HIS A 23 18.68 -20.93 -9.92
C HIS A 23 19.62 -19.78 -10.34
N ASN A 24 19.09 -18.69 -10.89
CA ASN A 24 19.83 -17.50 -11.28
C ASN A 24 20.00 -16.48 -10.13
N GLY A 25 19.58 -16.81 -8.91
CA GLY A 25 19.64 -15.93 -7.74
C GLY A 25 18.47 -14.95 -7.63
N SER A 26 17.48 -14.98 -8.52
CA SER A 26 16.26 -14.16 -8.38
C SER A 26 15.36 -14.68 -7.26
N CYS A 27 14.89 -13.78 -6.40
CA CYS A 27 13.98 -14.09 -5.30
C CYS A 27 12.61 -13.42 -5.54
N LEU A 28 11.53 -14.19 -5.40
CA LEU A 28 10.16 -13.69 -5.42
C LEU A 28 9.54 -13.86 -4.04
N TYR A 29 9.08 -12.76 -3.45
CA TYR A 29 8.39 -12.72 -2.17
C TYR A 29 7.01 -12.06 -2.34
N VAL A 30 5.96 -12.77 -1.95
CA VAL A 30 4.56 -12.32 -2.10
C VAL A 30 3.84 -12.52 -0.77
N PRO A 31 3.99 -11.60 0.19
CA PRO A 31 3.31 -11.67 1.48
C PRO A 31 1.82 -11.37 1.31
N PRO A 32 0.91 -12.19 1.89
CA PRO A 32 -0.47 -11.77 2.04
C PRO A 32 -0.55 -10.71 3.14
N GLY A 33 -1.41 -9.70 2.95
CA GLY A 33 -1.54 -8.63 3.92
C GLY A 33 -2.74 -7.74 3.64
N ILE A 34 -3.28 -7.15 4.70
CA ILE A 34 -4.31 -6.12 4.63
C ILE A 34 -3.63 -4.79 4.91
N PHE A 35 -3.65 -3.87 3.96
CA PHE A 35 -3.14 -2.51 4.14
C PHE A 35 -4.28 -1.57 4.50
N LYS A 36 -4.08 -0.76 5.54
CA LYS A 36 -4.99 0.32 5.91
C LYS A 36 -4.27 1.64 5.70
N SER A 37 -4.80 2.47 4.81
CA SER A 37 -4.28 3.81 4.54
C SER A 37 -5.28 4.85 5.00
N THR A 38 -4.79 5.92 5.61
CA THR A 38 -5.56 7.15 5.79
C THR A 38 -5.43 7.98 4.52
N CYS A 39 -6.55 8.38 3.92
CA CYS A 39 -6.58 9.29 2.77
C CYS A 39 -7.60 10.40 3.00
N LYS A 40 -7.38 11.54 2.34
CA LYS A 40 -8.32 12.65 2.34
C LYS A 40 -9.48 12.35 1.39
N ILE A 41 -10.71 12.52 1.89
CA ILE A 41 -11.92 12.41 1.09
C ILE A 41 -12.46 13.79 0.68
N ASP A 42 -13.08 13.86 -0.48
CA ASP A 42 -13.83 15.03 -0.95
C ASP A 42 -15.32 14.65 -1.05
N ILE A 43 -16.17 15.34 -0.29
CA ILE A 43 -17.61 15.05 -0.18
C ILE A 43 -18.49 16.07 -0.93
N THR A 44 -17.92 16.81 -1.87
CA THR A 44 -18.63 17.89 -2.59
C THR A 44 -19.87 17.38 -3.35
N TRP A 45 -19.85 16.13 -3.84
CA TRP A 45 -20.87 15.57 -4.73
C TRP A 45 -21.56 14.30 -4.20
N PHE A 46 -21.56 14.11 -2.88
CA PHE A 46 -22.22 12.98 -2.25
C PHE A 46 -23.71 12.86 -2.69
N PRO A 47 -24.23 11.66 -3.01
CA PRO A 47 -23.63 10.32 -2.88
C PRO A 47 -22.98 9.77 -4.17
N PHE A 48 -22.63 10.64 -5.14
CA PHE A 48 -22.09 10.25 -6.45
C PHE A 48 -20.66 10.77 -6.66
N ASP A 49 -19.90 10.83 -5.58
CA ASP A 49 -18.53 11.29 -5.54
C ASP A 49 -17.53 10.16 -5.86
N ASP A 50 -16.46 10.53 -6.56
CA ASP A 50 -15.32 9.65 -6.80
C ASP A 50 -14.28 9.85 -5.71
N GLN A 51 -13.84 8.76 -5.09
CA GLN A 51 -12.82 8.80 -4.05
C GLN A 51 -11.48 8.32 -4.59
N HIS A 52 -10.43 9.10 -4.36
CA HIS A 52 -9.07 8.83 -4.83
C HIS A 52 -8.11 8.72 -3.64
N CYS A 53 -7.55 7.53 -3.43
CA CYS A 53 -6.64 7.27 -2.30
C CYS A 53 -5.32 6.70 -2.81
N ASP A 54 -4.23 7.40 -2.48
CA ASP A 54 -2.88 7.02 -2.86
C ASP A 54 -2.21 6.21 -1.76
N MET A 55 -1.59 5.10 -2.13
CA MET A 55 -0.69 4.35 -1.25
C MET A 55 0.75 4.55 -1.69
N LYS A 56 1.62 4.81 -0.71
CA LYS A 56 3.07 4.90 -0.89
C LYS A 56 3.72 3.74 -0.19
N PHE A 57 4.37 2.88 -0.96
CA PHE A 57 5.24 1.84 -0.43
C PHE A 57 6.66 2.39 -0.27
N GLY A 58 7.48 1.77 0.57
CA GLY A 58 8.83 2.24 0.86
C GLY A 58 9.58 1.26 1.75
N SER A 59 10.91 1.27 1.66
CA SER A 59 11.72 0.60 2.68
C SER A 59 11.70 1.43 3.97
N TRP A 60 11.55 0.76 5.10
CA TRP A 60 11.65 1.38 6.41
C TRP A 60 13.11 1.53 6.87
N THR A 61 13.94 0.51 6.57
CA THR A 61 15.29 0.38 7.12
C THR A 61 16.38 0.92 6.21
N TYR A 62 16.15 0.92 4.89
CA TYR A 62 17.15 1.33 3.90
C TYR A 62 16.69 2.59 3.18
N ASP A 63 17.64 3.50 2.93
CA ASP A 63 17.38 4.67 2.08
C ASP A 63 17.45 4.31 0.59
N GLY A 64 17.09 5.29 -0.26
CA GLY A 64 17.06 5.11 -1.72
C GLY A 64 18.43 4.92 -2.39
N ASN A 65 19.54 5.18 -1.69
CA ASN A 65 20.89 4.93 -2.21
C ASN A 65 21.35 3.49 -1.90
N GLN A 66 20.77 2.88 -0.88
CA GLN A 66 21.08 1.51 -0.46
C GLN A 66 20.18 0.49 -1.14
N VAL A 67 18.88 0.78 -1.24
CA VAL A 67 17.89 -0.10 -1.86
C VAL A 67 17.04 0.69 -2.84
N PHE A 68 17.19 0.38 -4.12
CA PHE A 68 16.28 0.88 -5.14
C PHE A 68 14.95 0.15 -5.04
N SER A 69 13.95 0.83 -4.49
CA SER A 69 12.57 0.37 -4.51
C SER A 69 11.89 0.92 -5.76
N ALA A 70 11.46 0.05 -6.67
CA ALA A 70 10.58 0.43 -7.77
C ALA A 70 9.17 0.70 -7.21
N LEU A 71 9.02 1.81 -6.49
CA LEU A 71 7.77 2.17 -5.84
C LEU A 71 6.72 2.54 -6.89
N GLN A 72 5.66 1.76 -6.97
CA GLN A 72 4.45 2.15 -7.69
C GLN A 72 3.62 3.00 -6.74
N LEU A 73 3.34 4.26 -7.09
CA LEU A 73 2.17 4.94 -6.54
C LEU A 73 0.95 4.18 -7.04
N THR A 74 0.39 3.34 -6.19
CA THR A 74 -0.92 2.75 -6.45
C THR A 74 -1.94 3.75 -5.96
N SER A 75 -2.51 4.48 -6.90
CA SER A 75 -3.75 5.19 -6.69
C SER A 75 -4.91 4.23 -6.90
N VAL A 76 -5.81 4.16 -5.93
CA VAL A 76 -7.05 3.40 -6.04
C VAL A 76 -8.20 4.37 -6.06
N SER A 77 -8.88 4.44 -7.21
CA SER A 77 -10.10 5.22 -7.40
C SER A 77 -11.32 4.32 -7.25
N HIS A 78 -12.19 4.63 -6.30
CA HIS A 78 -13.44 3.91 -6.10
C HIS A 78 -14.63 4.86 -6.33
N PRO A 79 -15.54 4.55 -7.27
CA PRO A 79 -16.81 5.24 -7.36
C PRO A 79 -17.65 4.80 -6.15
N VAL A 80 -17.93 5.71 -5.22
CA VAL A 80 -18.81 5.38 -4.10
C VAL A 80 -20.23 5.40 -4.61
N HIS A 81 -20.73 4.25 -5.07
CA HIS A 81 -22.16 4.03 -5.14
C HIS A 81 -22.62 3.73 -3.73
N ALA A 82 -23.04 4.75 -2.99
CA ALA A 82 -23.73 4.53 -1.73
C ALA A 82 -25.04 3.77 -2.04
N PHE A 83 -25.00 2.44 -1.94
CA PHE A 83 -26.21 1.69 -1.63
C PHE A 83 -26.69 2.22 -0.29
N LYS A 84 -27.83 2.91 -0.34
CA LYS A 84 -28.61 3.32 0.82
C LYS A 84 -28.86 2.15 1.76
#